data_AF-A0A947BQJ4-F1
#
_entry.id   AF-A0A947BQJ4-F1
#
_cell.length_a   1.000
_cell.length_b   1.000
_cell.length_c   1.000
_cell.angle_alpha   90.00
_cell.angle_beta   90.00
_cell.angle_gamma   90.00
#
_symmetry.space_group_name_H-M   'P 1'
#
loop_
_entity.id
_entity.type
_entity.pdbx_description
1 polymer ?
#
loop_
_entity_poly.entity_id
_entity_poly.type
_entity_poly.pdbx_seq_one_letter_code
_entity_poly.pdbx_strand_id
1 'polypeptide(L)'
;MSITEFKDRVNSLLSRGTQELSMSLGVLAQIENNSYEIYAVHSNTGAYVPGEKYALGDSYSREVIEKQTTIAEACIASSPAPLHHPLYRSLPLESYIGAPIVIDRKPWGCVDFSSMAQRDEPFGEAEIEMVESLARELSQLIGEIE
;
A
#
# COMPACT_ATOMS: atom_id res chain seq x y z
N MET A 1 7.58 -21.78 -5.82
CA MET A 1 6.90 -21.56 -4.52
C MET A 1 5.43 -21.98 -4.66
N SER A 2 4.81 -22.58 -3.64
CA SER A 2 3.37 -22.87 -3.67
C SER A 2 2.53 -21.61 -3.46
N ILE A 3 1.26 -21.62 -3.88
CA ILE A 3 0.34 -20.48 -3.68
C ILE A 3 0.15 -20.16 -2.19
N THR A 4 0.11 -21.18 -1.33
CA THR A 4 -0.02 -21.00 0.12
C THR A 4 1.21 -20.32 0.70
N GLU A 5 2.42 -20.79 0.37
CA GLU A 5 3.68 -20.18 0.83
C GLU A 5 3.81 -18.72 0.36
N PHE A 6 3.41 -18.43 -0.88
CA PHE A 6 3.39 -17.06 -1.39
C PHE A 6 2.49 -16.16 -0.53
N LYS A 7 1.25 -16.60 -0.28
CA LYS A 7 0.29 -15.84 0.53
C LYS A 7 0.79 -15.61 1.94
N ASP A 8 1.39 -16.62 2.56
CA ASP A 8 1.94 -16.53 3.91
C ASP A 8 3.10 -15.53 3.97
N ARG A 9 3.99 -15.54 2.97
CA ARG A 9 5.10 -14.57 2.88
C ARG A 9 4.58 -13.14 2.69
N VAL A 10 3.64 -12.92 1.78
CA VAL A 10 3.03 -11.60 1.57
C VAL A 10 2.35 -11.11 2.85
N ASN A 11 1.55 -11.95 3.51
CA ASN A 11 0.90 -11.59 4.76
C ASN A 11 1.91 -11.26 5.88
N SER A 12 3.03 -11.98 5.94
CA SER A 12 4.10 -11.69 6.91
C SER A 12 4.75 -10.33 6.64
N LEU A 13 4.96 -9.95 5.38
CA LEU A 13 5.52 -8.65 5.00
C LEU A 13 4.56 -7.51 5.32
N LEU A 14 3.27 -7.67 5.01
CA LEU A 14 2.24 -6.68 5.34
C LEU A 14 2.09 -6.53 6.86
N SER A 15 2.07 -7.65 7.61
CA SER A 15 2.05 -7.63 9.07
C SER A 15 3.26 -6.90 9.65
N ARG A 16 4.46 -7.15 9.13
CA ARG A 16 5.69 -6.45 9.54
C ARG A 16 5.58 -4.95 9.33
N GLY A 17 5.18 -4.52 8.13
CA GLY A 17 5.01 -3.09 7.82
C GLY A 17 3.97 -2.41 8.71
N THR A 18 2.82 -3.04 8.96
CA THR A 18 1.82 -2.48 9.89
C THR A 18 2.33 -2.33 11.32
N GLN A 19 3.11 -3.30 11.81
CA GLN A 19 3.67 -3.26 13.17
C GLN A 19 4.77 -2.20 13.31
N GLU A 20 5.73 -2.18 12.38
CA GLU A 20 6.86 -1.25 12.45
C GLU A 20 6.42 0.21 12.25
N LEU A 21 5.43 0.45 11.38
CA LEU A 21 4.89 1.80 11.15
C LEU A 21 3.81 2.19 12.16
N SER A 22 3.37 1.28 13.03
CA SER A 22 2.18 1.46 13.89
C SER A 22 0.91 1.84 13.09
N MET A 23 0.71 1.21 11.94
CA MET A 23 -0.41 1.48 11.02
C MET A 23 -1.46 0.37 11.08
N SER A 24 -2.72 0.73 10.81
CA SER A 24 -3.87 -0.18 11.00
C SER A 24 -4.18 -1.10 9.81
N LEU A 25 -3.73 -0.71 8.62
CA LEU A 25 -4.00 -1.37 7.35
C LEU A 25 -2.71 -1.43 6.54
N GLY A 26 -2.43 -2.60 5.95
CA GLY A 26 -1.40 -2.80 4.94
C GLY A 26 -2.00 -3.52 3.73
N VAL A 27 -1.80 -2.99 2.53
CA VAL A 27 -2.36 -3.52 1.30
C VAL A 27 -1.25 -3.76 0.29
N LEU A 28 -1.27 -4.94 -0.33
CA LEU A 28 -0.63 -5.17 -1.61
C LEU A 28 -1.69 -4.99 -2.69
N ALA A 29 -1.54 -3.99 -3.54
CA ALA A 29 -2.48 -3.69 -4.60
C ALA A 29 -1.84 -3.86 -5.98
N GLN A 30 -2.56 -4.52 -6.88
CA GLN A 30 -2.25 -4.47 -8.30
C GLN A 30 -2.96 -3.25 -8.90
N ILE A 31 -2.24 -2.49 -9.73
CA ILE A 31 -2.78 -1.30 -10.38
C ILE A 31 -2.62 -1.43 -11.89
N GLU A 32 -3.75 -1.57 -12.58
CA GLU A 32 -3.79 -1.73 -14.02
C GLU A 32 -4.99 -0.96 -14.61
N ASN A 33 -4.80 -0.23 -15.72
CA ASN A 33 -5.88 0.42 -16.45
C ASN A 33 -6.85 1.24 -15.57
N ASN A 34 -6.31 2.02 -14.63
CA ASN A 34 -7.09 2.83 -13.68
C ASN A 34 -7.95 2.01 -12.68
N SER A 35 -7.67 0.71 -12.53
CA SER A 35 -8.25 -0.19 -11.54
C SER A 35 -7.26 -0.44 -10.42
N TYR A 36 -7.73 -0.37 -9.17
CA TYR A 36 -7.02 -0.76 -7.96
C TYR A 36 -7.60 -2.09 -7.48
N GLU A 37 -6.82 -3.16 -7.52
CA GLU A 37 -7.23 -4.48 -7.05
C GLU A 37 -6.46 -4.87 -5.79
N ILE A 38 -7.17 -5.21 -4.71
CA ILE A 38 -6.56 -5.71 -3.48
C ILE A 38 -6.05 -7.12 -3.75
N TYR A 39 -4.73 -7.29 -3.88
CA TYR A 39 -4.14 -8.60 -4.07
C TYR A 39 -3.93 -9.33 -2.75
N ALA A 40 -3.53 -8.60 -1.70
CA ALA A 40 -3.49 -9.07 -0.33
C ALA A 40 -3.70 -7.91 0.65
N VAL A 41 -4.19 -8.22 1.85
CA VAL A 41 -4.47 -7.21 2.87
C VAL A 41 -4.20 -7.77 4.26
N HIS A 42 -3.58 -6.94 5.09
CA HIS A 42 -3.47 -7.14 6.53
C HIS A 42 -4.21 -6.00 7.23
N SER A 43 -5.22 -6.33 8.04
CA SER A 43 -6.01 -5.33 8.77
C SER A 43 -6.56 -5.89 10.08
N ASN A 44 -6.77 -5.03 11.06
CA ASN A 44 -7.37 -5.41 12.34
C ASN A 44 -8.91 -5.45 12.30
N THR A 45 -9.54 -4.94 11.25
CA THR A 45 -11.00 -4.78 11.14
C THR A 45 -11.65 -5.82 10.23
N GLY A 46 -10.89 -6.49 9.36
CA GLY A 46 -11.41 -7.44 8.39
C GLY A 46 -12.34 -6.82 7.34
N ALA A 47 -12.31 -5.49 7.18
CA ALA A 47 -13.23 -4.75 6.34
C ALA A 47 -12.93 -4.85 4.82
N TYR A 48 -11.75 -5.35 4.46
CA TYR A 48 -11.26 -5.39 3.09
C TYR A 48 -10.93 -6.82 2.69
N VAL A 49 -11.25 -7.18 1.44
CA VAL A 49 -11.13 -8.57 0.98
C VAL A 49 -10.23 -8.64 -0.27
N PRO A 50 -9.28 -9.59 -0.33
CA PRO A 50 -8.53 -9.84 -1.56
C PRO A 50 -9.45 -10.15 -2.75
N GLY A 51 -9.14 -9.57 -3.91
CA GLY A 51 -9.92 -9.63 -5.15
C GLY A 51 -10.93 -8.49 -5.31
N GLU A 52 -11.15 -7.66 -4.29
CA GLU A 52 -11.97 -6.45 -4.45
C GLU A 52 -11.28 -5.44 -5.35
N LYS A 53 -12.09 -4.82 -6.23
CA LYS A 53 -11.62 -3.82 -7.19
C LYS A 53 -12.30 -2.49 -6.96
N TYR A 54 -11.50 -1.43 -7.06
CA TYR A 54 -11.92 -0.05 -6.91
C TYR A 54 -11.42 0.76 -8.10
N ALA A 55 -12.10 1.84 -8.44
CA ALA A 55 -11.53 2.81 -9.36
C ALA A 55 -10.35 3.49 -8.66
N LEU A 56 -9.18 3.53 -9.33
CA LEU A 56 -7.98 4.16 -8.77
C LEU A 56 -8.22 5.64 -8.45
N GLY A 57 -9.03 6.32 -9.28
CA GLY A 57 -9.49 7.69 -9.03
C GLY A 57 -8.34 8.66 -8.76
N ASP A 58 -8.60 9.73 -8.02
CA ASP A 58 -7.54 10.60 -7.49
C ASP A 58 -7.14 10.06 -6.10
N SER A 59 -6.04 9.33 -6.02
CA SER A 59 -5.60 8.63 -4.82
C SER A 59 -4.08 8.71 -4.63
N TYR A 60 -3.61 8.52 -3.39
CA TYR A 60 -2.18 8.43 -3.14
C TYR A 60 -1.54 7.27 -3.89
N SER A 61 -2.24 6.14 -4.03
CA SER A 61 -1.75 5.01 -4.83
C SER A 61 -1.60 5.37 -6.32
N ARG A 62 -2.41 6.29 -6.88
CA ARG A 62 -2.13 6.87 -8.20
C ARG A 62 -0.80 7.61 -8.19
N GLU A 63 -0.58 8.51 -7.23
CA GLU A 63 0.65 9.30 -7.18
C GLU A 63 1.90 8.42 -7.09
N VAL A 64 1.85 7.38 -6.27
CA VAL A 64 2.91 6.37 -6.14
C VAL A 64 3.27 5.77 -7.50
N ILE A 65 2.26 5.38 -8.29
CA ILE A 65 2.46 4.76 -9.61
C ILE A 65 2.92 5.78 -10.66
N GLU A 66 2.29 6.96 -10.71
CA GLU A 66 2.59 7.97 -11.73
C GLU A 66 3.97 8.61 -11.54
N LYS A 67 4.35 8.87 -10.29
CA LYS A 67 5.67 9.43 -9.95
C LYS A 67 6.75 8.35 -9.81
N GLN A 68 6.34 7.07 -9.70
CA GLN A 68 7.22 5.93 -9.41
C GLN A 68 8.13 6.19 -8.20
N THR A 69 7.56 6.78 -7.15
CA THR A 69 8.27 7.15 -5.93
C THR A 69 7.43 6.84 -4.71
N THR A 70 8.08 6.73 -3.56
CA THR A 70 7.41 6.55 -2.27
C THR A 70 6.69 7.83 -1.90
N ILE A 71 5.40 7.72 -1.57
CA ILE A 71 4.58 8.84 -1.09
C ILE A 71 4.29 8.59 0.39
N ALA A 72 4.56 9.57 1.24
CA ALA A 72 4.43 9.46 2.68
C ALA A 72 3.76 10.72 3.25
N GLU A 73 2.56 10.56 3.79
CA GLU A 73 1.68 11.63 4.25
C GLU A 73 1.21 11.31 5.68
N ALA A 74 1.72 12.06 6.65
CA ALA A 74 1.42 11.86 8.07
C ALA A 74 0.11 12.54 8.53
N CYS A 75 -0.37 13.53 7.77
CA CYS A 75 -1.62 14.23 8.02
C CYS A 75 -2.28 14.67 6.70
N ILE A 76 -3.19 13.84 6.19
CA ILE A 76 -3.88 14.05 4.92
C ILE A 76 -4.79 15.29 4.97
N ALA A 77 -5.41 15.58 6.11
CA ALA A 77 -6.24 16.78 6.30
C ALA A 77 -5.48 18.10 6.05
N SER A 78 -4.16 18.09 6.16
CA SER A 78 -3.30 19.25 5.87
C SER A 78 -2.75 19.28 4.44
N SER A 79 -2.99 18.23 3.65
CA SER A 79 -2.50 18.13 2.28
C SER A 79 -3.27 19.08 1.36
N PRO A 80 -2.60 19.85 0.50
CA PRO A 80 -3.24 20.88 -0.35
C PRO A 80 -4.19 20.31 -1.41
N ALA A 81 -4.14 18.99 -1.68
CA ALA A 81 -5.03 18.31 -2.61
C ALA A 81 -5.75 17.15 -1.91
N PRO A 82 -7.09 17.18 -1.80
CA PRO A 82 -7.82 16.06 -1.22
C PRO A 82 -7.87 14.92 -2.24
N LEU A 83 -6.99 13.94 -2.07
CA LEU A 83 -7.05 12.69 -2.83
C LEU A 83 -8.09 11.77 -2.18
N HIS A 84 -9.16 11.50 -2.92
CA HIS A 84 -10.28 10.69 -2.46
C HIS A 84 -10.25 9.30 -3.13
N HIS A 85 -9.64 8.32 -2.47
CA HIS A 85 -9.76 6.93 -2.93
C HIS A 85 -11.11 6.33 -2.49
N PRO A 86 -11.88 5.67 -3.38
CA PRO A 86 -13.17 5.06 -3.06
C PRO A 86 -13.14 4.08 -1.88
N LEU A 87 -12.01 3.39 -1.65
CA LEU A 87 -11.79 2.47 -0.52
C LEU A 87 -12.03 3.13 0.85
N TYR A 88 -11.78 4.45 0.96
CA TYR A 88 -11.86 5.19 2.21
C TYR A 88 -13.14 6.04 2.33
N ARG A 89 -14.12 5.86 1.43
CA ARG A 89 -15.38 6.63 1.48
C ARG A 89 -16.16 6.44 2.77
N SER A 90 -15.99 5.30 3.45
CA SER A 90 -16.65 5.01 4.72
C SER A 90 -15.85 5.50 5.94
N LEU A 91 -14.54 5.75 5.81
CA LEU A 91 -13.63 6.00 6.93
C LEU A 91 -12.52 6.98 6.52
N PRO A 92 -12.37 8.16 7.16
CA PRO A 92 -11.40 9.16 6.74
C PRO A 92 -9.97 8.63 6.91
N LEU A 93 -9.22 8.69 5.82
CA LEU A 93 -7.78 8.40 5.80
C LEU A 93 -7.06 9.61 6.40
N GLU A 94 -6.27 9.41 7.46
CA GLU A 94 -5.53 10.49 8.11
C GLU A 94 -4.02 10.38 7.92
N SER A 95 -3.51 9.17 7.71
CA SER A 95 -2.11 8.92 7.35
C SER A 95 -1.97 7.81 6.31
N TYR A 96 -0.96 7.96 5.44
CA TYR A 96 -0.68 7.07 4.32
C TYR A 96 0.83 7.01 4.05
N ILE A 97 1.35 5.81 3.77
CA ILE A 97 2.65 5.66 3.14
C ILE A 97 2.57 4.52 2.11
N GLY A 98 3.08 4.73 0.90
CA GLY A 98 3.05 3.72 -0.14
C GLY A 98 4.25 3.81 -1.07
N ALA A 99 4.73 2.66 -1.52
CA ALA A 99 5.86 2.54 -2.43
C ALA A 99 5.49 1.71 -3.68
N PRO A 100 6.07 2.05 -4.84
CA PRO A 100 5.76 1.35 -6.09
C PRO A 100 6.41 -0.04 -6.09
N ILE A 101 5.66 -1.02 -6.55
CA ILE A 101 6.16 -2.35 -6.88
C ILE A 101 6.43 -2.39 -8.37
N VAL A 102 7.69 -2.65 -8.72
CA VAL A 102 8.18 -2.63 -10.09
C VAL A 102 8.59 -4.04 -10.49
N ILE A 103 8.06 -4.53 -11.60
CA ILE A 103 8.40 -5.83 -12.21
C ILE A 103 8.84 -5.54 -13.65
N ASP A 104 9.99 -6.09 -14.07
CA ASP A 104 10.57 -5.83 -15.40
C ASP A 104 10.64 -4.34 -15.78
N ARG A 105 11.01 -3.50 -14.80
CA ARG A 105 11.12 -2.03 -14.92
C ARG A 105 9.79 -1.31 -15.21
N LYS A 106 8.66 -1.99 -15.04
CA LYS A 106 7.33 -1.40 -15.17
C LYS A 106 6.60 -1.42 -13.82
N PRO A 107 5.84 -0.37 -13.48
CA PRO A 107 5.02 -0.40 -12.28
C PRO A 107 3.94 -1.47 -12.46
N TRP A 108 3.88 -2.42 -11.52
CA TRP A 108 2.86 -3.47 -11.46
C TRP A 108 1.74 -3.09 -10.49
N GLY A 109 2.09 -2.36 -9.45
CA GLY A 109 1.18 -2.02 -8.36
C GLY A 109 1.93 -1.31 -7.24
N CYS A 110 1.34 -1.25 -6.05
CA CYS A 110 1.98 -0.67 -4.87
C CYS A 110 1.77 -1.53 -3.64
N VAL A 111 2.66 -1.36 -2.68
CA VAL A 111 2.38 -1.67 -1.28
C VAL A 111 2.09 -0.37 -0.58
N ASP A 112 1.01 -0.32 0.20
CA ASP A 112 0.66 0.85 0.98
C ASP A 112 0.16 0.50 2.38
N PHE A 113 0.36 1.44 3.29
CA PHE A 113 -0.02 1.37 4.69
C PHE A 113 -0.80 2.60 5.07
N SER A 114 -1.90 2.39 5.80
CA SER A 114 -2.85 3.46 6.08
C SER A 114 -3.51 3.35 7.46
N SER A 115 -3.90 4.51 7.99
CA SER A 115 -4.65 4.61 9.25
C SER A 115 -5.65 5.75 9.21
N MET A 116 -6.72 5.59 10.00
CA MET A 116 -7.69 6.65 10.32
C MET A 116 -7.20 7.56 11.44
N ALA A 117 -6.07 7.22 12.07
CA ALA A 117 -5.40 8.08 13.03
C ALA A 117 -4.35 8.91 12.30
N GLN A 118 -4.29 10.20 12.64
CA GLN A 118 -3.18 11.05 12.27
C GLN A 118 -1.93 10.59 13.02
N ARG A 119 -0.76 10.79 12.41
CA ARG A 119 0.51 10.68 13.13
C ARG A 119 0.90 12.02 13.73
N ASP A 120 1.52 11.98 14.90
CA ASP A 120 2.10 13.16 15.54
C ASP A 120 3.38 13.62 14.82
N GLU A 121 4.11 12.67 14.22
CA GLU A 121 5.37 12.90 13.51
C GLU A 121 5.28 12.44 12.05
N PRO A 122 5.94 13.17 11.11
CA PRO A 122 6.16 12.70 9.74
C PRO A 122 6.83 11.32 9.70
N PHE A 123 6.64 10.61 8.59
CA PHE A 123 7.42 9.38 8.35
C PHE A 123 8.90 9.73 8.22
N GLY A 124 9.74 9.04 8.99
CA GLY A 124 11.19 9.20 8.93
C GLY A 124 11.82 8.50 7.73
N GLU A 125 13.07 8.86 7.42
CA GLU A 125 13.83 8.23 6.32
C GLU A 125 13.92 6.71 6.46
N ALA A 126 14.16 6.20 7.68
CA ALA A 126 14.23 4.77 7.94
C ALA A 126 12.89 4.05 7.70
N GLU A 127 11.76 4.69 7.99
CA GLU A 127 10.43 4.12 7.71
C GLU A 127 10.17 4.06 6.20
N ILE A 128 10.57 5.10 5.47
CA ILE A 128 10.48 5.17 4.00
C ILE A 128 11.35 4.08 3.37
N GLU A 129 12.62 3.97 3.75
CA GLU A 129 13.54 2.95 3.26
C GLU A 129 13.05 1.53 3.53
N MET A 130 12.41 1.32 4.69
CA MET A 130 11.80 0.05 5.06
C MET A 130 10.63 -0.30 4.12
N VAL A 131 9.71 0.64 3.86
CA VAL A 131 8.58 0.41 2.92
C VAL A 131 9.10 0.14 1.50
N GLU A 132 10.14 0.83 1.07
CA GLU A 132 10.80 0.54 -0.21
C GLU A 132 11.45 -0.84 -0.24
N SER A 133 12.03 -1.30 0.88
CA SER A 133 12.53 -2.67 1.01
C SER A 133 11.41 -3.69 0.89
N LEU A 134 10.28 -3.47 1.57
CA LEU A 134 9.10 -4.31 1.46
C LEU A 134 8.61 -4.38 0.01
N ALA A 135 8.56 -3.26 -0.70
CA ALA A 135 8.15 -3.23 -2.11
C ALA A 135 9.10 -4.06 -3.00
N ARG A 136 10.41 -3.99 -2.76
CA ARG A 136 11.41 -4.82 -3.47
C ARG A 136 11.27 -6.31 -3.15
N GLU A 137 11.05 -6.66 -1.88
CA GLU A 137 10.80 -8.05 -1.46
C GLU A 137 9.52 -8.59 -2.11
N LEU A 138 8.43 -7.81 -2.11
CA LEU A 138 7.17 -8.18 -2.77
C LEU A 138 7.33 -8.34 -4.29
N SER A 139 8.08 -7.46 -4.95
CA SER A 139 8.42 -7.60 -6.37
C SER A 139 9.09 -8.95 -6.68
N GLN A 140 10.07 -9.35 -5.86
CA GLN A 140 10.73 -10.65 -6.00
C GLN A 140 9.75 -11.82 -5.81
N LEU A 141 8.88 -11.75 -4.80
CA LEU A 141 7.88 -12.79 -4.56
C LEU A 141 6.91 -12.97 -5.73
N ILE A 142 6.45 -11.86 -6.32
CA ILE A 142 5.51 -11.90 -7.45
C ILE A 142 6.20 -12.51 -8.67
N GLY A 143 7.45 -12.13 -8.95
CA GLY A 143 8.23 -12.71 -10.06
C GLY A 143 8.57 -14.19 -9.91
N GLU A 144 8.39 -14.80 -8.74
CA GLU A 144 8.57 -16.25 -8.51
C GLU A 144 7.31 -17.08 -8.83
N ILE A 145 6.16 -16.44 -9.06
CA ILE A 145 4.86 -17.11 -9.30
C ILE A 145 4.25 -16.81 -10.68
N GLU A 146 4.75 -15.80 -11.41
CA GLU A 146 4.43 -15.54 -12.81
C GLU A 146 5.28 -16.40 -13.77
#